data_AF-A0A947CBY6-F1
#
_entry.id   AF-A0A947CBY6-F1
#
_cell.length_a   1.000
_cell.length_b   1.000
_cell.length_c   1.000
_cell.angle_alpha   90.00
_cell.angle_beta   90.00
_cell.angle_gamma   90.00
#
_symmetry.space_group_name_H-M   'P 1'
#
loop_
_entity.id
_entity.type
_entity.pdbx_description
1 polymer ?
#
loop_
_entity_poly.entity_id
_entity_poly.type
_entity_poly.pdbx_seq_one_letter_code
_entity_poly.pdbx_strand_id
1 'polypeptide(L)' 'VAVHLDYRQMGVGGDNSWGAQPLEPYLLPVGEYAYSFRLSLLGPGRADPMEQRKRSLPEATTNRSGP' A
#
# COMPACT_ATOMS: atom_id res chain seq x y z
N VAL A 1 12.11 15.82 4.00
CA VAL A 1 10.87 15.40 3.29
C VAL A 1 10.70 13.91 3.52
N ALA A 2 9.48 13.44 3.81
CA ALA A 2 9.18 12.02 4.07
C ALA A 2 8.02 11.54 3.18
N VAL A 3 8.05 10.26 2.80
CA VAL A 3 7.04 9.60 1.94
C VAL A 3 6.65 8.27 2.58
N HIS A 4 5.34 8.02 2.69
CA HIS A 4 4.75 6.78 3.20
C HIS A 4 3.92 6.13 2.09
N LEU A 5 4.11 4.82 1.88
CA LEU A 5 3.43 4.03 0.84
C LEU A 5 2.78 2.82 1.52
N ASP A 6 1.55 3.01 1.96
CA ASP A 6 0.83 2.03 2.75
C ASP A 6 -0.29 1.41 1.90
N TYR A 7 -0.50 0.10 2.06
CA TYR A 7 -1.69 -0.56 1.48
C TYR A 7 -2.97 0.02 2.06
N ARG A 8 -3.02 0.09 3.39
CA ARG A 8 -4.09 0.67 4.19
C ARG A 8 -3.48 1.17 5.51
N GLN A 9 -4.18 2.09 6.15
CA GLN A 9 -3.89 2.55 7.50
C GLN A 9 -5.16 2.39 8.35
N MET A 10 -4.99 1.96 9.60
CA MET A 10 -6.07 1.92 10.56
C MET A 10 -6.60 3.32 10.87
N GLY A 11 -7.89 3.44 11.19
CA GLY A 11 -8.45 4.68 11.72
C GLY A 11 -7.71 5.16 12.96
N VAL A 12 -7.81 6.46 13.25
CA VAL A 12 -7.17 7.06 14.44
C VAL A 12 -8.00 6.86 15.71
N GLY A 13 -9.32 6.69 15.56
CA GLY A 13 -10.27 6.70 16.68
C GLY A 13 -10.72 8.14 17.00
N GLY A 14 -11.07 8.39 18.26
CA GLY A 14 -11.48 9.73 18.72
C GLY A 14 -12.87 9.81 19.34
N ASP A 15 -13.57 8.69 19.49
CA ASP A 15 -14.83 8.63 20.23
C ASP A 15 -14.65 9.09 21.68
N ASN A 16 -13.49 8.77 22.27
CA ASN A 16 -12.93 9.48 23.41
C ASN A 16 -11.40 9.44 23.40
N SER A 17 -10.79 10.32 24.19
CA SER A 17 -9.33 10.45 24.29
C SER A 17 -8.71 9.58 25.40
N TRP A 18 -9.43 8.56 25.88
CA TRP A 18 -9.02 7.73 27.03
C TRP A 18 -9.31 6.24 26.86
N GLY A 19 -9.19 5.74 25.64
CA GLY A 19 -9.05 4.30 25.38
C GLY A 19 -10.05 3.69 24.39
N ALA A 20 -10.95 4.48 23.81
CA ALA A 20 -11.76 3.99 22.69
C ALA A 20 -10.88 3.72 21.45
N GLN A 21 -11.08 2.55 20.84
CA GLN A 21 -10.46 2.19 19.55
C GLN A 21 -11.22 2.83 18.38
N PRO A 22 -10.63 2.84 17.16
CA PRO A 22 -11.36 3.16 15.94
C PRO A 22 -12.56 2.21 15.74
N LEU A 23 -13.63 2.70 15.11
CA LEU A 23 -14.80 1.88 14.80
C LEU A 23 -14.41 0.69 13.91
N GLU A 24 -15.12 -0.42 14.08
CA GLU A 24 -14.89 -1.71 13.39
C GLU A 24 -14.58 -1.59 11.89
N PRO A 25 -15.31 -0.78 11.09
CA PRO A 25 -15.05 -0.66 9.65
C PRO A 25 -13.70 -0.02 9.29
N TYR A 26 -13.04 0.62 10.26
CA TYR A 26 -11.76 1.30 10.11
C TYR A 26 -10.60 0.56 10.78
N LEU A 27 -10.83 -0.65 11.28
CA LEU A 27 -9.78 -1.53 11.77
C LEU A 27 -9.08 -2.26 10.63
N LEU A 28 -7.81 -2.62 10.86
CA LEU A 28 -7.06 -3.57 10.04
C LEU A 28 -6.92 -4.87 10.85
N PRO A 29 -7.85 -5.84 10.71
CA PRO A 29 -7.81 -7.06 11.49
C PRO A 29 -6.58 -7.90 11.17
N VAL A 30 -6.22 -8.81 12.07
CA VAL A 30 -5.10 -9.74 11.84
C VAL A 30 -5.41 -10.63 10.63
N GLY A 31 -4.48 -10.70 9.69
CA GLY A 31 -4.64 -11.49 8.48
C GLY A 31 -3.47 -11.31 7.51
N GLU A 32 -3.45 -12.14 6.47
CA GLU A 32 -2.50 -12.01 5.39
C GLU A 32 -2.94 -10.88 4.43
N TYR A 33 -2.06 -9.90 4.24
CA TYR A 33 -2.24 -8.82 3.28
C TYR A 33 -1.06 -8.79 2.31
N ALA A 34 -1.35 -8.63 1.03
CA ALA A 34 -0.33 -8.47 0.00
C ALA A 34 -0.62 -7.19 -0.80
N TYR A 35 0.42 -6.38 -1.01
CA TYR A 35 0.35 -5.19 -1.85
C TYR A 35 1.70 -4.99 -2.56
N SER A 36 1.68 -4.28 -3.67
CA SER A 36 2.89 -3.91 -4.39
C SER A 36 2.74 -2.54 -5.04
N PHE A 37 3.86 -1.83 -5.17
CA PHE A 37 3.95 -0.55 -5.85
C PHE A 37 5.02 -0.63 -6.94
N ARG A 38 4.83 0.12 -8.02
CA ARG A 38 5.87 0.39 -9.01
C ARG A 38 6.09 1.89 -9.10
N LEU A 39 7.32 2.31 -8.79
CA LEU A 39 7.74 3.69 -8.95
C LEU A 39 8.66 3.80 -10.16
N SER A 40 8.48 4.87 -10.92
CA SER A 40 9.36 5.25 -12.02
C SER A 40 9.59 6.75 -11.91
N LEU A 41 10.85 7.15 -11.99
CA LEU A 41 11.20 8.56 -11.97
C LEU A 41 10.81 9.20 -13.31
N LEU A 42 10.12 10.34 -13.28
CA LEU A 42 9.87 11.13 -14.48
C LEU A 42 11.03 12.10 -14.73
N GLY A 43 11.35 12.35 -15.99
CA GLY A 43 12.42 13.29 -16.35
C GLY A 43 12.71 13.33 -17.85
N PRO A 44 13.47 14.34 -18.32
CA PRO A 44 13.86 14.47 -19.71
C PRO A 44 14.58 13.20 -20.21
N GLY A 45 14.30 12.78 -21.44
CA GLY A 45 14.95 11.60 -22.06
C GLY A 45 14.40 10.23 -21.62
N ARG A 46 13.34 10.18 -20.81
CA ARG A 46 12.59 8.93 -20.56
C ARG A 46 11.36 8.82 -21.46
N ALA A 47 10.91 7.57 -21.68
CA ALA A 47 9.68 7.28 -22.40
C ALA A 47 8.50 8.04 -21.78
N ASP A 48 7.57 8.49 -22.63
CA ASP A 48 6.35 9.18 -22.23
C ASP A 48 5.70 8.47 -21.02
N PRO A 49 5.41 9.19 -19.92
CA PRO A 49 4.74 8.64 -18.74
C PRO A 49 3.49 7.81 -19.08
N MET A 50 2.76 8.18 -20.13
CA MET A 50 1.54 7.50 -20.56
C MET A 50 1.80 6.12 -21.18
N GLU A 51 2.95 5.90 -21.80
CA GLU A 51 3.33 4.58 -22.32
C GLU A 51 3.77 3.62 -21.21
N GLN A 52 4.31 4.16 -20.10
CA GLN A 52 4.69 3.36 -18.94
C GLN A 52 3.48 2.82 -18.14
N ARG A 53 2.28 3.41 -18.29
CA ARG A 53 1.04 2.96 -17.63
C ARG A 53 0.66 1.54 -18.01
N LYS A 54 0.83 1.17 -19.28
CA LYS A 54 0.30 -0.08 -19.87
C LYS A 54 1.10 -1.32 -19.48
N ARG A 55 2.30 -1.16 -18.91
CA ARG A 55 3.13 -2.29 -18.49
C ARG A 55 2.47 -2.95 -17.27
N SER A 56 2.11 -4.23 -17.39
CA SER A 56 1.62 -5.02 -16.27
C SER A 56 2.66 -5.07 -15.14
N LEU A 57 2.20 -5.22 -13.91
CA LEU A 57 3.08 -5.63 -12.82
C LEU A 57 3.49 -7.09 -13.10
N PRO A 58 4.74 -7.49 -12.83
CA PRO A 58 5.07 -8.91 -12.81
C PRO A 58 4.14 -9.63 -11.82
N GLU A 59 3.76 -10.87 -12.12
CA GLU A 59 3.03 -11.70 -11.14
C GLU A 59 3.77 -11.67 -9.82
N ALA A 60 3.04 -11.45 -8.73
CA ALA A 60 3.61 -11.49 -7.40
C ALA A 60 4.24 -12.89 -7.23
N THR A 61 5.57 -12.97 -7.19
CA THR A 61 6.27 -14.22 -6.88
C THR A 61 5.92 -14.57 -5.44
N THR A 62 4.83 -15.31 -5.25
CA THR A 62 4.53 -15.93 -3.98
C THR A 62 5.55 -17.05 -3.81
N ASN A 63 6.70 -16.72 -3.22
CA ASN A 63 7.58 -17.73 -2.64
C ASN A 63 6.87 -18.30 -1.42
N ARG A 64 5.88 -19.18 -1.64
CA ARG A 64 5.34 -20.03 -0.57
C ARG A 64 6.35 -21.16 -0.33
N SER A 65 7.36 -20.84 0.46
CA SER A 65 8.24 -21.83 1.08
C SER A 65 8.36 -21.48 2.56
N GLY A 66 7.53 -22.11 3.38
CA GLY A 66 7.51 -22.03 4.83
C GLY A 66 6.38 -22.92 5.36
N PRO A 67 6.59 -23.62 6.49
CA PRO A 67 6.02 -24.94 6.82
C PRO A 67 4.49 -24.99 6.96
#